data_AF-A0A966J6C1-F1
#
_entry.id   AF-A0A966J6C1-F1
#
_cell.length_a   1.000
_cell.length_b   1.000
_cell.length_c   1.000
_cell.angle_alpha   90.00
_cell.angle_beta   90.00
_cell.angle_gamma   90.00
#
_symmetry.space_group_name_H-M   'P 1'
#
loop_
_entity.id
_entity.type
_entity.pdbx_description
1 polymer ?
#
loop_
_entity_poly.entity_id
_entity_poly.type
_entity_poly.pdbx_seq_one_letter_code
_entity_poly.pdbx_strand_id
1 'polypeptide(L)'
;EQDRIVDYRLRQADQKRRAVEAFHQIGFSVIAAGDSYNDLSMLRAADHAALFRSPERVREEHPDLPALDDYDDLLDLIERFTS
;
A
#
# COMPACT_ATOMS: atom_id res chain seq x y z
N GLU A 1 2.42 -24.31 29.58
CA GLU A 1 3.70 -24.34 28.81
C GLU A 1 3.55 -24.82 27.35
N GLN A 2 2.32 -25.01 26.83
CA GLN A 2 2.07 -25.58 25.49
C GLN A 2 1.27 -24.67 24.56
N ASP A 3 1.23 -23.36 24.84
CA ASP A 3 0.44 -22.40 24.05
C ASP A 3 1.34 -21.68 23.03
N ARG A 4 1.82 -22.42 22.03
CA ARG A 4 2.69 -21.92 20.96
C ARG A 4 1.93 -21.87 19.64
N ILE A 5 2.17 -20.83 18.87
CA ILE A 5 1.70 -20.76 17.48
C ILE A 5 2.46 -21.82 16.68
N VAL A 6 1.76 -22.87 16.26
CA VAL A 6 2.34 -23.99 15.51
C VAL A 6 2.16 -23.88 14.00
N ASP A 7 1.22 -23.05 13.56
CA ASP A 7 0.90 -22.90 12.14
C ASP A 7 0.19 -21.57 11.86
N TYR A 8 0.11 -21.20 10.59
CA TYR A 8 -0.69 -20.10 10.09
C TYR A 8 -1.27 -20.43 8.71
N ARG A 9 -2.42 -19.85 8.40
CA ARG A 9 -3.05 -19.97 7.09
C ARG A 9 -3.19 -18.60 6.46
N LEU A 10 -2.56 -18.41 5.30
CA LEU A 10 -2.76 -17.20 4.50
C LEU A 10 -4.21 -17.16 4.00
N ARG A 11 -4.85 -16.00 4.15
CA ARG A 11 -6.26 -15.80 3.77
C ARG A 11 -6.45 -15.96 2.26
N GLN A 12 -5.62 -15.27 1.47
CA GLN A 12 -5.65 -15.30 0.01
C GLN A 12 -4.32 -14.82 -0.57
N ALA A 13 -4.02 -15.23 -1.80
CA ALA A 13 -2.89 -14.71 -2.55
C ALA A 13 -3.10 -13.22 -2.89
N ASP A 14 -2.04 -12.43 -2.80
CA ASP A 14 -2.02 -11.00 -3.17
C ASP A 14 -3.11 -10.17 -2.49
N GLN A 15 -3.31 -10.43 -1.20
CA GLN A 15 -4.44 -9.91 -0.44
C GLN A 15 -4.56 -8.38 -0.39
N LYS A 16 -3.45 -7.64 -0.52
CA LYS A 16 -3.45 -6.17 -0.48
C LYS A 16 -4.04 -5.60 -1.78
N ARG A 17 -3.57 -6.09 -2.95
CA ARG A 17 -4.20 -5.74 -4.24
C ARG A 17 -5.67 -6.15 -4.29
N ARG A 18 -6.01 -7.35 -3.82
CA ARG A 18 -7.40 -7.82 -3.78
C ARG A 18 -8.32 -6.93 -2.95
N ALA A 19 -7.81 -6.28 -1.91
CA ALA A 19 -8.59 -5.31 -1.14
C ALA A 19 -8.91 -4.06 -1.97
N VAL A 20 -7.91 -3.50 -2.67
CA VAL A 20 -8.09 -2.34 -3.57
C VAL A 20 -9.11 -2.65 -4.66
N GLU A 21 -8.94 -3.78 -5.36
CA GLU A 21 -9.86 -4.24 -6.41
C GLU A 21 -11.29 -4.42 -5.89
N ALA A 22 -11.46 -4.89 -4.65
CA ALA A 22 -12.78 -5.02 -4.03
C ALA A 22 -13.42 -3.67 -3.73
N PHE A 23 -12.66 -2.67 -3.26
CA PHE A 23 -13.16 -1.31 -3.08
C PHE A 23 -13.58 -0.67 -4.41
N HIS A 24 -12.78 -0.89 -5.46
CA HIS A 24 -13.14 -0.46 -6.82
C HIS A 24 -14.46 -1.07 -7.30
N GLN A 25 -14.69 -2.36 -7.03
CA GLN A 25 -15.93 -3.05 -7.43
C GLN A 25 -17.19 -2.48 -6.78
N ILE A 26 -17.07 -1.82 -5.63
CA ILE A 26 -18.18 -1.17 -4.94
C ILE A 26 -18.18 0.36 -5.12
N GLY A 27 -17.42 0.86 -6.09
CA GLY A 27 -17.48 2.25 -6.54
C GLY A 27 -16.67 3.25 -5.70
N PHE A 28 -15.73 2.78 -4.89
CA PHE A 28 -14.81 3.67 -4.16
C PHE A 28 -13.55 3.93 -4.99
N SER A 29 -13.01 5.15 -4.88
CA SER A 29 -11.62 5.45 -5.23
C SER A 29 -10.70 5.13 -4.06
N VAL A 30 -9.49 4.68 -4.36
CA VAL A 30 -8.53 4.20 -3.37
C VAL A 30 -7.23 4.98 -3.47
N ILE A 31 -6.79 5.50 -2.31
CA ILE A 31 -5.45 6.03 -2.10
C ILE A 31 -4.69 5.00 -1.26
N ALA A 32 -3.49 4.61 -1.69
CA ALA A 32 -2.68 3.62 -1.00
C ALA A 32 -1.28 4.17 -0.64
N ALA A 33 -0.81 3.83 0.56
CA ALA A 33 0.56 4.08 0.97
C ALA A 33 1.19 2.78 1.49
N GLY A 34 2.46 2.56 1.18
CA GLY A 34 3.19 1.35 1.54
C GLY A 34 4.69 1.57 1.51
N ASP A 35 5.46 0.70 2.15
CA ASP A 35 6.88 0.92 2.39
C ASP A 35 7.80 -0.11 1.74
N SER A 36 7.24 -1.22 1.23
CA SER A 36 8.01 -2.40 0.88
C SER A 36 7.59 -3.06 -0.44
N TYR A 37 8.39 -4.04 -0.90
CA TYR A 37 8.09 -4.79 -2.12
C TYR A 37 6.73 -5.49 -2.09
N ASN A 38 6.24 -5.91 -0.92
CA ASN A 38 4.96 -6.62 -0.81
C ASN A 38 3.74 -5.68 -0.94
N ASP A 39 3.98 -4.37 -1.00
CA ASP A 39 2.95 -3.33 -1.21
C ASP A 39 2.80 -2.96 -2.67
N LEU A 40 3.79 -3.24 -3.53
CA LEU A 40 3.83 -2.72 -4.90
C LEU A 40 2.62 -3.11 -5.74
N SER A 41 2.08 -4.31 -5.56
CA SER A 41 0.87 -4.76 -6.27
C SER A 41 -0.37 -3.97 -5.84
N MET A 42 -0.46 -3.57 -4.56
CA MET A 42 -1.51 -2.73 -4.02
C MET A 42 -1.34 -1.28 -4.50
N LEU A 43 -0.13 -0.74 -4.41
CA LEU A 43 0.18 0.63 -4.81
C LEU A 43 -0.14 0.87 -6.28
N ARG A 44 0.23 -0.07 -7.16
CA ARG A 44 -0.07 0.02 -8.60
C ARG A 44 -1.53 -0.24 -8.95
N ALA A 45 -2.29 -0.86 -8.05
CA ALA A 45 -3.72 -1.08 -8.25
C ALA A 45 -4.57 0.09 -7.77
N ALA A 46 -4.05 0.95 -6.89
CA ALA A 46 -4.78 2.11 -6.36
C ALA A 46 -4.87 3.23 -7.39
N ASP A 47 -5.87 4.11 -7.25
CA ASP A 47 -6.03 5.29 -8.11
C ASP A 47 -4.90 6.29 -7.88
N HIS A 48 -4.49 6.41 -6.62
CA HIS A 48 -3.33 7.18 -6.22
C HIS A 48 -2.51 6.41 -5.20
N ALA A 49 -1.19 6.51 -5.31
CA ALA A 49 -0.30 5.80 -4.42
C ALA A 49 1.01 6.53 -4.17
N ALA A 50 1.59 6.26 -3.00
CA ALA A 50 2.93 6.68 -2.66
C ALA A 50 3.68 5.59 -1.89
N LEU A 51 4.99 5.51 -2.14
CA LEU A 51 5.93 4.91 -1.22
C LEU A 51 6.02 5.82 0.01
N PHE A 52 5.85 5.27 1.21
CA PHE A 52 5.94 6.02 2.46
C PHE A 52 7.03 5.44 3.34
N ARG A 53 8.05 6.24 3.70
CA ARG A 53 9.20 5.86 4.52
C ARG A 53 9.87 4.57 4.06
N SER A 54 9.94 4.39 2.75
CA SER A 54 10.46 3.16 2.15
C SER A 54 11.99 3.13 2.15
N PRO A 55 12.62 1.94 2.22
CA PRO A 55 14.06 1.81 2.05
C PRO A 55 14.53 2.42 0.72
N GLU A 56 15.69 3.05 0.73
CA GLU A 56 16.27 3.74 -0.44
C GLU A 56 16.26 2.86 -1.70
N ARG A 57 16.68 1.59 -1.57
CA ARG A 57 16.66 0.61 -2.66
C ARG A 57 15.29 0.42 -3.30
N VAL A 58 14.21 0.39 -2.51
CA VAL A 58 12.84 0.23 -3.04
C VAL A 58 12.45 1.47 -3.85
N ARG A 59 12.85 2.67 -3.38
CA ARG A 59 12.61 3.95 -4.06
C ARG A 59 13.37 4.00 -5.39
N GLU A 60 14.63 3.57 -5.39
CA GLU A 60 15.49 3.53 -6.59
C GLU A 60 14.97 2.55 -7.65
N GLU A 61 14.47 1.38 -7.23
CA GLU A 61 13.92 0.37 -8.14
C GLU A 61 12.50 0.70 -8.64
N HIS A 62 11.79 1.60 -7.94
CA HIS A 62 10.42 2.04 -8.27
C HIS A 62 10.28 3.57 -8.30
N PRO A 63 11.03 4.26 -9.18
CA PRO A 63 10.95 5.72 -9.31
C PRO A 63 9.63 6.20 -9.93
N ASP A 64 8.80 5.27 -10.43
CA ASP A 64 7.44 5.52 -10.90
C ASP A 64 6.48 5.89 -9.76
N LEU A 65 6.81 5.53 -8.51
CA LEU A 65 6.00 5.83 -7.34
C LEU A 65 6.59 7.03 -6.57
N PRO A 66 5.78 8.05 -6.24
CA PRO A 66 6.25 9.14 -5.39
C PRO A 66 6.64 8.59 -4.01
N ALA A 67 7.78 9.02 -3.49
CA ALA A 67 8.28 8.57 -2.20
C ALA A 67 8.27 9.71 -1.18
N LEU A 68 7.50 9.54 -0.12
CA LEU A 68 7.25 10.51 0.94
C LEU A 68 7.86 10.00 2.25
N ASP A 69 8.37 10.91 3.08
CA ASP A 69 9.00 10.56 4.36
C ASP A 69 8.28 11.19 5.56
N ASP A 70 7.53 12.29 5.35
CA ASP A 70 6.78 13.01 6.38
C ASP A 70 5.27 12.75 6.32
N TYR A 71 4.60 12.83 7.48
CA TYR A 71 3.16 12.65 7.57
C TYR A 71 2.39 13.83 6.98
N ASP A 72 2.95 15.04 7.02
CA ASP A 72 2.35 16.22 6.39
C ASP A 72 2.30 16.04 4.87
N ASP A 73 3.37 15.52 4.26
CA ASP A 73 3.39 15.20 2.81
C ASP A 73 2.35 14.11 2.45
N LEU A 74 2.18 13.12 3.32
CA LEU A 74 1.18 12.07 3.13
C LEU A 74 -0.25 12.62 3.28
N LEU A 75 -0.47 13.55 4.22
CA LEU A 75 -1.75 14.24 4.38
C LEU A 75 -2.05 15.10 3.15
N ASP A 76 -1.08 15.88 2.67
CA ASP A 76 -1.18 16.67 1.44
C ASP A 76 -1.58 15.81 0.23
N LEU A 77 -0.99 14.61 0.11
CA LEU A 77 -1.36 13.65 -0.93
C LEU A 77 -2.84 13.28 -0.82
N ILE A 78 -3.32 12.94 0.39
CA ILE A 78 -4.72 12.57 0.62
C ILE A 78 -5.65 13.74 0.28
N GLU A 79 -5.34 14.93 0.78
CA GLU A 79 -6.18 16.12 0.62
C GLU A 79 -6.36 16.51 -0.85
N ARG A 80 -5.30 16.44 -1.65
CA ARG A 80 -5.32 16.72 -3.11
C ARG A 80 -6.28 15.83 -3.90
N PHE A 81 -6.64 14.67 -3.38
CA PHE A 81 -7.55 13.73 -4.04
C PHE A 81 -8.97 13.78 -3.49
N THR A 82 -9.16 14.36 -2.32
CA THR A 82 -10.49 14.54 -1.71
C THR A 82 -11.10 15.92 -2.00
N SER A 83 -10.32 16.85 -2.55
CA SER A 83 -10.74 18.20 -2.92
C SER A 83 -11.23 18.29 -4.36
#